data_AF-N8PTQ1-F1
#
_entry.id   AF-N8PTQ1-F1
#
_cell.length_a   1.000
_cell.length_b   1.000
_cell.length_c   1.000
_cell.angle_alpha   90.00
_cell.angle_beta   90.00
_cell.angle_gamma   90.00
#
_symmetry.space_group_name_H-M   'P 1'
#
loop_
_entity.id
_entity.type
_entity.pdbx_description
1 polymer ?
#
loop_
_entity_poly.entity_id
_entity_poly.type
_entity_poly.pdbx_seq_one_letter_code
_entity_poly.pdbx_strand_id
1 'polypeptide(L)'
;MSKQFQPVTDHAEFNKLVHDIEPIKGEFQQLIDDYKYLDSRFNDSENPMTDGEFDWWLIKGTQIDRTLSYIYKQVIDIKGGDQAFNILETVEQNKTIQDLYDQIHEQRLLKIENDPVLKGLYDDVRQEKINADRIKG
;
A
#
# COMPACT_ATOMS: atom_id res chain seq x y z
N MET A 1 -19.15 29.29 -1.26
CA MET A 1 -19.32 28.97 -2.69
C MET A 1 -18.88 27.53 -2.89
N SER A 2 -19.82 26.62 -3.17
CA SER A 2 -19.49 25.25 -3.55
C SER A 2 -18.78 25.28 -4.89
N LYS A 3 -17.47 24.95 -4.93
CA LYS A 3 -16.77 24.73 -6.20
C LYS A 3 -17.42 23.53 -6.87
N GLN A 4 -18.24 23.78 -7.87
CA GLN A 4 -18.83 22.73 -8.70
C GLN A 4 -17.71 22.19 -9.60
N PHE A 5 -17.47 20.88 -9.56
CA PHE A 5 -16.45 20.24 -10.38
C PHE A 5 -16.76 20.50 -11.86
N GLN A 6 -15.82 21.11 -12.58
CA GLN A 6 -15.92 21.28 -14.03
C GLN A 6 -15.29 20.04 -14.68
N PRO A 7 -15.89 19.45 -15.74
CA PRO A 7 -15.29 18.35 -16.46
C PRO A 7 -13.93 18.78 -17.04
N VAL A 8 -12.93 17.90 -16.97
CA VAL A 8 -11.65 18.12 -17.63
C VAL A 8 -11.86 18.01 -19.14
N THR A 9 -11.57 19.08 -19.87
CA THR A 9 -11.89 19.15 -21.31
C THR A 9 -10.66 19.08 -22.22
N ASP A 10 -9.44 19.22 -21.67
CA ASP A 10 -8.21 19.11 -22.43
C ASP A 10 -7.04 18.46 -21.65
N HIS A 11 -5.98 18.08 -22.38
CA HIS A 11 -4.80 17.41 -21.83
C HIS A 11 -3.97 18.31 -20.89
N ALA A 12 -3.98 19.63 -21.07
CA ALA A 12 -3.22 20.54 -20.22
C ALA A 12 -3.88 20.67 -18.84
N GLU A 13 -5.20 20.72 -18.79
CA GLU A 13 -5.99 20.70 -17.56
C GLU A 13 -5.83 19.36 -16.82
N PHE A 14 -5.83 18.24 -17.53
CA PHE A 14 -5.53 16.92 -16.95
C PHE A 14 -4.13 16.88 -16.31
N ASN A 15 -3.10 17.32 -17.05
CA ASN A 15 -1.72 17.32 -16.56
C ASN A 15 -1.54 18.19 -15.32
N LYS A 16 -2.27 19.32 -15.26
CA LYS A 16 -2.26 20.18 -14.07
C LYS A 16 -2.86 19.46 -12.86
N LEU A 17 -4.01 18.79 -13.00
CA LEU A 17 -4.62 18.04 -11.91
C LEU A 17 -3.74 16.89 -11.43
N VAL A 18 -3.07 16.18 -12.33
CA VAL A 18 -2.10 15.14 -11.97
C VAL A 18 -0.94 15.75 -11.18
N HIS A 19 -0.39 16.87 -11.66
CA HIS A 19 0.68 17.58 -10.96
C HIS A 19 0.25 18.05 -9.56
N ASP A 20 -1.01 18.49 -9.39
CA ASP A 20 -1.53 18.93 -8.10
C ASP A 20 -1.68 17.77 -7.08
N ILE A 21 -1.78 16.52 -7.54
CA ILE A 21 -1.88 15.33 -6.68
C ILE A 21 -0.50 14.79 -6.26
N GLU A 22 0.54 14.98 -7.07
CA GLU A 22 1.87 14.40 -6.81
C GLU A 22 2.48 14.81 -5.47
N PRO A 23 2.35 16.08 -4.99
CA PRO A 23 2.80 16.46 -3.65
C PRO A 23 2.12 15.66 -2.53
N ILE A 24 0.81 15.43 -2.65
CA ILE A 24 0.02 14.67 -1.66
C ILE A 24 0.54 13.23 -1.57
N LYS A 25 0.81 12.62 -2.73
CA LYS A 25 1.42 11.28 -2.81
C LYS A 25 2.81 11.25 -2.16
N GLY A 26 3.63 12.29 -2.39
CA GLY A 26 4.95 12.43 -1.77
C GLY A 26 4.88 12.54 -0.25
N GLU A 27 3.95 13.34 0.29
CA GLU A 27 3.74 13.49 1.73
C GLU A 27 3.30 12.18 2.39
N PHE A 28 2.40 11.42 1.75
CA PHE A 28 2.01 10.10 2.24
C PHE A 28 3.16 9.09 2.20
N GLN A 29 3.96 9.10 1.14
CA GLN A 29 5.13 8.23 1.03
C GLN A 29 6.14 8.52 2.15
N GLN A 30 6.44 9.79 2.41
CA GLN A 30 7.34 10.18 3.49
C GLN A 30 6.81 9.74 4.86
N LEU A 31 5.51 9.88 5.12
CA LEU A 31 4.89 9.42 6.36
C LEU A 31 5.07 7.91 6.58
N ILE A 32 4.90 7.11 5.51
CA ILE A 32 5.11 5.65 5.55
C ILE A 32 6.57 5.30 5.78
N ASP A 33 7.49 5.98 5.11
CA ASP A 33 8.93 5.70 5.23
C ASP A 33 9.46 6.08 6.62
N ASP A 34 9.01 7.21 7.18
CA ASP A 34 9.30 7.61 8.56
C ASP A 34 8.81 6.55 9.55
N TYR A 35 7.58 6.06 9.37
CA TYR A 35 7.01 5.04 10.26
C TYR A 35 7.78 3.72 10.17
N LYS A 36 8.11 3.24 8.97
CA LYS A 36 8.92 2.01 8.77
C LYS A 36 10.29 2.11 9.43
N TYR A 37 10.94 3.27 9.30
CA TYR A 37 12.22 3.51 9.96
C TYR A 37 12.09 3.43 11.49
N LEU A 38 11.07 4.07 12.05
CA LEU A 38 10.85 4.06 13.49
C LEU A 38 10.42 2.66 13.99
N ASP A 39 9.65 1.92 13.20
CA ASP A 39 9.24 0.55 13.52
C ASP A 39 10.42 -0.42 13.51
N SER A 40 11.36 -0.28 12.57
CA SER A 40 12.57 -1.09 12.58
C SER A 40 13.45 -0.77 13.81
N ARG A 41 13.51 0.50 14.23
CA ARG A 41 14.18 0.90 15.47
C ARG A 41 13.49 0.37 16.72
N PHE A 42 12.16 0.31 16.75
CA PHE A 42 11.41 -0.27 17.86
C PHE A 42 11.72 -1.76 18.06
N ASN A 43 11.94 -2.48 16.96
CA ASN A 43 12.26 -3.90 16.96
C ASN A 43 13.77 -4.19 17.15
N ASP A 44 14.63 -3.16 17.21
CA ASP A 44 16.07 -3.31 17.46
C ASP A 44 16.34 -3.37 18.97
N SER A 45 16.46 -4.60 19.49
CA SER A 45 16.74 -4.84 20.92
C SER A 45 18.16 -4.47 21.35
N GLU A 46 19.10 -4.32 20.41
CA GLU A 46 20.50 -4.01 20.72
C GLU A 46 20.73 -2.50 20.80
N ASN A 47 19.93 -1.72 20.07
CA ASN A 47 19.96 -0.26 20.08
C ASN A 47 18.56 0.32 20.34
N PRO A 48 18.12 0.32 21.62
CA PRO A 48 16.78 0.74 21.99
C PRO A 48 16.52 2.19 21.58
N MET A 49 15.27 2.48 21.19
CA MET A 49 14.83 3.82 20.86
C MET A 49 15.00 4.79 22.03
N THR A 50 15.29 6.04 21.70
CA THR A 50 15.13 7.16 22.62
C THR A 50 13.64 7.48 22.83
N ASP A 51 13.30 8.12 23.95
CA ASP A 51 11.92 8.54 24.25
C ASP A 51 11.34 9.41 23.12
N GLY A 52 12.15 10.30 22.54
CA GLY A 52 11.72 11.14 21.41
C GLY A 52 11.44 10.33 20.14
N GLU A 53 12.24 9.30 19.83
CA GLU A 53 11.96 8.40 18.71
C GLU A 53 10.67 7.60 18.95
N PHE A 54 10.43 7.14 20.18
CA PHE A 54 9.21 6.43 20.55
C PHE A 54 7.96 7.31 20.42
N ASP A 55 8.02 8.57 20.90
CA ASP A 55 6.95 9.55 20.72
C ASP A 55 6.62 9.76 19.24
N TRP A 56 7.66 9.91 18.40
CA TRP A 56 7.47 10.05 16.96
C TRP A 56 6.86 8.81 16.33
N TRP A 57 7.23 7.60 16.76
CA TRP A 57 6.66 6.36 16.25
C TRP A 57 5.14 6.32 16.50
N LEU A 58 4.70 6.65 17.73
CA LEU A 58 3.28 6.74 18.09
C LEU A 58 2.53 7.80 17.28
N ILE A 59 3.13 9.00 17.12
CA ILE A 59 2.52 10.10 16.35
C ILE A 59 2.33 9.69 14.89
N LYS A 60 3.36 9.10 14.27
CA LYS A 60 3.35 8.71 12.86
C LYS A 60 2.37 7.56 12.63
N GLY A 61 2.35 6.55 13.50
CA GLY A 61 1.35 5.47 13.47
C GLY A 61 -0.08 6.02 13.57
N THR A 62 -0.34 6.91 14.53
CA THR A 62 -1.65 7.56 14.68
C THR A 62 -2.06 8.37 13.44
N GLN A 63 -1.11 9.04 12.77
CA GLN A 63 -1.38 9.79 11.54
C GLN A 63 -1.76 8.87 10.37
N ILE A 64 -1.09 7.72 10.25
CA ILE A 64 -1.43 6.68 9.26
C ILE A 64 -2.83 6.15 9.54
N ASP A 65 -3.12 5.74 10.77
CA ASP A 65 -4.43 5.17 11.14
C ASP A 65 -5.58 6.14 10.89
N ARG A 66 -5.40 7.42 11.24
CA ARG A 66 -6.41 8.47 10.98
C ARG A 66 -6.63 8.68 9.49
N THR A 67 -5.57 8.68 8.70
CA THR A 67 -5.64 8.82 7.24
C THR A 67 -6.43 7.66 6.65
N LEU A 68 -6.05 6.42 6.99
CA LEU A 68 -6.72 5.21 6.50
C LEU A 68 -8.20 5.21 6.90
N SER A 69 -8.50 5.51 8.16
CA SER A 69 -9.88 5.59 8.66
C SER A 69 -10.71 6.62 7.91
N TYR A 70 -10.12 7.79 7.62
CA TYR A 70 -10.79 8.84 6.84
C TYR A 70 -11.07 8.38 5.40
N ILE A 71 -10.05 7.87 4.70
CA ILE A 71 -10.19 7.38 3.32
C ILE A 71 -11.24 6.29 3.26
N TYR A 72 -11.15 5.29 4.15
CA TYR A 72 -12.11 4.18 4.21
C TYR A 72 -13.54 4.68 4.40
N LYS A 73 -13.76 5.61 5.33
CA LYS A 73 -15.07 6.24 5.54
C LYS A 73 -15.57 6.94 4.27
N GLN A 74 -14.72 7.71 3.58
CA GLN A 74 -15.11 8.37 2.33
C GLN A 74 -15.44 7.37 1.23
N VAL A 75 -14.70 6.27 1.13
CA VAL A 75 -14.99 5.20 0.16
C VAL A 75 -16.33 4.53 0.49
N ILE A 76 -16.63 4.24 1.76
CA ILE A 76 -17.94 3.75 2.18
C ILE A 76 -19.04 4.73 1.79
N ASP A 77 -18.87 6.02 2.09
CA ASP A 77 -19.86 7.07 1.79
C ASP A 77 -20.15 7.14 0.27
N ILE A 78 -19.15 6.87 -0.59
CA ILE A 78 -19.27 6.93 -2.05
C ILE A 78 -19.79 5.61 -2.67
N LYS A 79 -19.31 4.45 -2.18
CA LYS A 79 -19.46 3.15 -2.85
C LYS A 79 -20.36 2.16 -2.10
N GLY A 80 -20.70 2.45 -0.84
CA GLY A 80 -21.33 1.50 0.08
C GLY A 80 -20.32 0.60 0.78
N GLY A 81 -20.72 0.03 1.93
CA GLY A 81 -19.84 -0.76 2.81
C GLY A 81 -19.18 -1.96 2.12
N ASP A 82 -19.96 -2.74 1.37
CA ASP A 82 -19.48 -3.98 0.72
C ASP A 82 -18.42 -3.68 -0.35
N GLN A 83 -18.58 -2.60 -1.13
CA GLN A 83 -17.58 -2.22 -2.15
C GLN A 83 -16.32 -1.58 -1.54
N ALA A 84 -16.44 -0.90 -0.40
CA ALA A 84 -15.27 -0.35 0.29
C ALA A 84 -14.35 -1.45 0.84
N PHE A 85 -14.94 -2.54 1.34
CA PHE A 85 -14.20 -3.73 1.79
C PHE A 85 -13.49 -4.43 0.63
N ASN A 86 -14.19 -4.65 -0.50
CA ASN A 86 -13.60 -5.28 -1.68
C ASN A 86 -12.42 -4.50 -2.28
N ILE A 87 -12.41 -3.15 -2.16
CA ILE A 87 -11.27 -2.32 -2.60
C ILE A 87 -10.03 -2.57 -1.73
N LEU A 88 -10.19 -2.65 -0.41
CA LEU A 88 -9.06 -2.95 0.50
C LEU A 88 -8.53 -4.36 0.25
N GLU A 89 -9.42 -5.34 0.13
CA GLU A 89 -9.06 -6.75 -0.10
C GLU A 89 -8.34 -6.94 -1.45
N THR A 90 -8.79 -6.23 -2.50
CA THR A 90 -8.13 -6.23 -3.81
C THR A 90 -6.73 -5.58 -3.75
N VAL A 91 -6.55 -4.50 -2.98
CA VAL A 91 -5.24 -3.85 -2.82
C VAL A 91 -4.26 -4.74 -2.06
N GLU A 92 -4.69 -5.39 -0.98
CA GLU A 92 -3.87 -6.33 -0.21
C GLU A 92 -3.48 -7.57 -1.03
N GLN A 93 -4.39 -8.11 -1.84
CA GLN A 93 -4.06 -9.21 -2.75
C GLN A 93 -3.09 -8.80 -3.86
N ASN A 94 -3.26 -7.61 -4.44
CA ASN A 94 -2.30 -7.11 -5.43
C ASN A 94 -0.91 -6.95 -4.84
N LYS A 95 -0.81 -6.49 -3.58
CA LYS A 95 0.46 -6.42 -2.83
C LYS A 95 1.03 -7.81 -2.57
N THR A 96 0.22 -8.77 -2.12
CA THR A 96 0.65 -10.16 -1.86
C THR A 96 1.21 -10.82 -3.13
N ILE A 97 0.52 -10.66 -4.26
CA ILE A 97 0.97 -11.16 -5.55
C ILE A 97 2.30 -10.48 -5.96
N GLN A 98 2.44 -9.18 -5.71
CA GLN A 98 3.67 -8.45 -6.00
C GLN A 98 4.84 -8.94 -5.13
N ASP A 99 4.65 -9.10 -3.82
CA ASP A 99 5.67 -9.60 -2.90
C ASP A 99 6.12 -11.02 -3.30
N LEU A 100 5.21 -11.89 -3.75
CA LEU A 100 5.55 -13.20 -4.30
C LEU A 100 6.39 -13.11 -5.59
N TYR A 101 6.12 -12.12 -6.45
CA TYR A 101 6.93 -11.89 -7.64
C TYR A 101 8.34 -11.40 -7.30
N ASP A 102 8.48 -10.56 -6.27
CA ASP A 102 9.78 -10.10 -5.77
C ASP A 102 10.57 -11.29 -5.18
N GLN A 103 9.93 -12.15 -4.38
CA GLN A 103 10.55 -13.40 -3.89
C GLN A 103 10.97 -14.34 -5.01
N ILE A 104 10.16 -14.50 -6.06
CA ILE A 104 10.51 -15.26 -7.26
C ILE A 104 11.73 -14.66 -7.95
N HIS A 105 11.81 -13.33 -8.04
CA HIS A 105 12.94 -12.63 -8.62
C HIS A 105 14.22 -12.92 -7.82
N GLU A 106 14.19 -12.75 -6.51
CA GLU A 106 15.31 -13.05 -5.60
C GLU A 106 15.74 -14.52 -5.70
N GLN A 107 14.78 -15.46 -5.66
CA GLN A 107 15.07 -16.88 -5.72
C GLN A 107 15.74 -17.30 -7.04
N ARG A 108 15.34 -16.69 -8.16
CA ARG A 108 15.98 -16.92 -9.47
C ARG A 108 17.45 -16.49 -9.50
N LEU A 109 17.84 -15.46 -8.72
CA LEU A 109 19.23 -14.99 -8.66
C LEU A 109 20.16 -16.03 -8.04
N LEU A 110 19.62 -16.95 -7.23
CA LEU A 110 20.39 -18.04 -6.61
C LEU A 110 20.81 -19.12 -7.62
N LYS A 111 20.20 -19.15 -8.83
CA LYS A 111 20.53 -20.07 -9.93
C LYS A 111 20.55 -21.55 -9.51
N ILE A 112 19.69 -21.93 -8.57
CA ILE A 112 19.54 -23.31 -8.12
C ILE A 112 18.81 -24.10 -9.22
N GLU A 113 19.43 -25.18 -9.68
CA GLU A 113 18.83 -26.05 -10.68
C GLU A 113 17.71 -26.89 -10.05
N ASN A 114 16.56 -26.97 -10.72
CA ASN A 114 15.36 -27.68 -10.23
C ASN A 114 14.89 -27.22 -8.84
N ASP A 115 14.96 -25.92 -8.58
CA ASP A 115 14.60 -25.32 -7.30
C ASP A 115 13.13 -25.58 -6.90
N PRO A 116 12.88 -26.39 -5.85
CA PRO A 116 11.53 -26.68 -5.39
C PRO A 116 10.86 -25.49 -4.72
N VAL A 117 11.64 -24.55 -4.17
CA VAL A 117 11.13 -23.30 -3.56
C VAL A 117 10.59 -22.39 -4.66
N LEU A 118 11.35 -22.23 -5.74
CA LEU A 118 10.92 -21.44 -6.90
C LEU A 118 9.62 -22.00 -7.50
N LYS A 119 9.49 -23.33 -7.57
CA LYS A 119 8.26 -23.98 -8.01
C LYS A 119 7.09 -23.68 -7.06
N GLY A 120 7.29 -23.78 -5.75
CA GLY A 120 6.29 -23.44 -4.74
C GLY A 120 5.77 -22.02 -4.88
N LEU A 121 6.68 -21.04 -5.02
CA LEU A 121 6.31 -19.63 -5.19
C LEU A 121 5.44 -19.38 -6.44
N TYR A 122 5.67 -20.10 -7.54
CA TYR A 122 4.80 -20.01 -8.72
C TYR A 122 3.41 -20.60 -8.50
N ASP A 123 3.31 -21.67 -7.72
CA ASP A 123 2.03 -22.26 -7.36
C ASP A 123 1.25 -21.35 -6.41
N ASP A 124 1.94 -20.68 -5.47
CA ASP A 124 1.37 -19.66 -4.58
C ASP A 124 0.85 -18.45 -5.36
N VAL A 125 1.62 -17.91 -6.32
CA VAL A 125 1.15 -16.83 -7.22
C VAL A 125 -0.10 -17.26 -7.99
N ARG A 126 -0.18 -18.52 -8.43
CA ARG A 126 -1.34 -19.02 -9.17
C ARG A 126 -2.56 -19.08 -8.28
N GLN A 127 -2.42 -19.52 -7.03
CA GLN A 127 -3.53 -19.54 -6.09
C GLN A 127 -4.02 -18.14 -5.74
N GLU A 128 -3.11 -17.20 -5.45
CA GLU A 128 -3.50 -15.85 -5.10
C GLU A 128 -4.21 -15.12 -6.25
N LYS A 129 -3.83 -15.40 -7.51
CA LYS A 129 -4.60 -14.91 -8.67
C LYS A 129 -6.02 -15.48 -8.73
N ILE A 130 -6.20 -16.76 -8.42
CA ILE A 130 -7.54 -17.39 -8.36
C ILE A 130 -8.36 -16.78 -7.22
N ASN A 131 -7.75 -16.52 -6.07
CA ASN A 131 -8.41 -15.86 -4.94
C ASN A 131 -8.83 -14.43 -5.31
N ALA A 132 -7.98 -13.68 -6.01
CA ALA A 132 -8.28 -12.32 -6.47
C ALA A 132 -9.42 -12.23 -7.49
N ASP A 133 -9.56 -13.23 -8.36
CA ASP A 133 -10.67 -13.29 -9.29
C ASP A 133 -12.02 -13.58 -8.60
N ARG A 134 -12.01 -14.20 -7.41
CA ARG A 134 -13.23 -14.45 -6.62
C ARG A 134 -13.74 -13.21 -5.88
N ILE A 135 -12.85 -12.30 -5.48
CA ILE A 135 -13.20 -11.06 -4.77
C ILE A 135 -13.76 -9.99 -5.71
N LYS A 136 -13.44 -10.09 -7.01
CA LYS A 136 -13.99 -9.22 -8.06
C LYS A 136 -15.38 -9.64 -8.55
N GLY A 137 -15.92 -10.77 -8.05
CA GLY A 137 -17.19 -11.36 -8.44
C GLY A 137 -18.42 -10.57 -8.00
#